data_AF-A0AAD2WUM5-F1
#
_entry.id   AF-A0AAD2WUM5-F1
#
_cell.length_a   1.000
_cell.length_b   1.000
_cell.length_c   1.000
_cell.angle_alpha   90.00
_cell.angle_beta   90.00
_cell.angle_gamma   90.00
#
_symmetry.space_group_name_H-M   'P 1'
#
loop_
_entity.id
_entity.type
_entity.pdbx_description
1 polymer ?
#
loop_
_entity_poly.entity_id
_entity_poly.type
_entity_poly.pdbx_seq_one_letter_code
_entity_poly.pdbx_strand_id
1 'polypeptide(L)'
;MVKRDFIRNIILALIAVLILILLRYFVFATFKVHKDATNSYFSNGDVVVVNRNRTPKYKDFIVYKVGKIFYISRVIGESNQKVRVMDDILYLNDVFKDEPYIEKMKNAYSEKKDGQMPFTSDFSVETLTRNKESRVPKGSYLVLNDNRQNKNDSRKFGLIKEKDIRGVITFKVYPLSEFGFTASE
;
A
#
# COMPACT_ATOMS: atom_id res chain seq x y z
N MET A 1 45.27 -21.91 -19.80
CA MET A 1 44.82 -20.69 -19.09
C MET A 1 43.33 -20.43 -19.31
N VAL A 2 42.84 -20.40 -20.55
CA VAL A 2 41.43 -20.11 -20.93
C VAL A 2 40.36 -20.96 -20.22
N LYS A 3 40.57 -22.27 -20.02
CA LYS A 3 39.59 -23.16 -19.38
C LYS A 3 39.29 -22.80 -17.91
N ARG A 4 40.28 -22.29 -17.17
CA ARG A 4 40.13 -21.91 -15.76
C ARG A 4 39.31 -20.62 -15.62
N ASP A 5 39.57 -19.63 -16.48
CA ASP A 5 38.80 -18.38 -16.51
C ASP A 5 37.37 -18.61 -16.98
N PHE A 6 37.16 -19.52 -17.93
CA PHE A 6 35.83 -19.92 -18.39
C PHE A 6 34.99 -20.58 -17.26
N ILE A 7 35.57 -21.54 -16.54
CA ILE A 7 34.91 -22.19 -15.39
C ILE A 7 34.61 -21.16 -14.28
N ARG A 8 35.55 -20.25 -13.98
CA ARG A 8 35.34 -19.19 -12.99
C ARG A 8 34.14 -18.31 -13.36
N ASN A 9 34.05 -17.88 -14.62
CA ASN A 9 32.96 -17.03 -15.08
C ASN A 9 31.60 -17.75 -15.04
N ILE A 10 31.56 -19.05 -15.35
CA ILE A 10 30.34 -19.86 -15.20
C ILE A 10 29.92 -19.95 -13.74
N ILE A 11 30.85 -20.22 -12.82
CA ILE A 11 30.55 -20.29 -11.38
C ILE A 11 30.02 -18.94 -10.88
N LEU A 12 30.64 -17.82 -11.27
CA LEU A 12 30.16 -16.49 -10.93
C LEU A 12 28.75 -16.20 -11.46
N ALA A 13 28.46 -16.60 -12.71
CA ALA A 13 27.13 -16.46 -13.29
C ALA A 13 26.09 -17.31 -12.54
N LEU A 14 26.42 -18.55 -12.17
CA LEU A 14 25.54 -19.41 -11.38
C LEU A 14 25.25 -18.84 -10.00
N ILE A 15 26.27 -18.29 -9.32
CA ILE A 15 26.11 -17.60 -8.03
C ILE A 15 25.19 -16.39 -8.19
N ALA A 16 25.38 -15.57 -9.23
CA ALA A 16 24.53 -14.41 -9.48
C ALA A 16 23.07 -14.81 -9.72
N VAL A 17 22.81 -15.85 -10.51
CA VAL A 17 21.46 -16.39 -10.73
C VAL A 17 20.85 -16.91 -9.44
N LEU A 18 21.62 -17.64 -8.63
CA LEU A 18 21.16 -18.12 -7.33
C LEU A 18 20.77 -16.97 -6.40
N ILE A 19 21.59 -15.90 -6.34
CA ILE A 19 21.28 -14.70 -5.55
C ILE A 19 19.97 -14.07 -6.03
N LEU A 20 19.77 -13.92 -7.35
CA LEU A 20 18.53 -13.36 -7.90
C LEU A 20 17.30 -14.21 -7.54
N ILE A 21 17.41 -15.54 -7.56
CA ILE A 21 16.34 -16.46 -7.14
C ILE A 21 16.04 -16.29 -5.65
N LEU A 22 17.06 -16.20 -4.81
CA LEU A 22 16.89 -15.98 -3.37
C LEU A 22 16.24 -14.64 -3.07
N LEU A 23 16.69 -13.57 -3.73
CA LEU A 23 16.06 -12.24 -3.61
C LEU A 23 14.60 -12.28 -4.04
N ARG A 24 14.30 -12.98 -5.14
CA ARG A 24 12.94 -13.16 -5.63
C ARG A 24 12.06 -13.97 -4.67
N TYR A 25 12.63 -14.95 -3.97
CA TYR A 25 11.86 -15.77 -3.05
C TYR A 25 11.62 -15.06 -1.71
N PHE A 26 12.67 -14.48 -1.13
CA PHE A 26 12.67 -13.95 0.24
C PHE A 26 12.38 -12.46 0.36
N VAL A 27 12.75 -11.65 -0.64
CA VAL A 27 12.69 -10.18 -0.54
C VAL A 27 11.59 -9.58 -1.41
N PHE A 28 11.46 -10.03 -2.66
CA PHE A 28 10.61 -9.36 -3.66
C PHE A 28 9.46 -10.24 -4.15
N ALA A 29 8.22 -9.81 -3.96
CA ALA A 29 7.05 -10.44 -4.60
C ALA A 29 6.44 -9.53 -5.66
N THR A 30 5.75 -10.10 -6.65
CA THR A 30 5.04 -9.32 -7.68
C THR A 30 3.55 -9.54 -7.57
N PHE A 31 2.77 -8.48 -7.74
CA PHE A 31 1.32 -8.52 -7.73
C PHE A 31 0.78 -7.78 -8.94
N LYS A 32 -0.32 -8.27 -9.49
CA LYS A 32 -1.08 -7.58 -10.53
C LYS A 32 -2.16 -6.74 -9.87
N VAL A 33 -2.26 -5.47 -10.24
CA VAL A 33 -3.27 -4.54 -9.73
C VAL A 33 -4.61 -4.87 -10.36
N HIS A 34 -5.62 -5.05 -9.53
CA HIS A 34 -7.00 -5.27 -9.97
C HIS A 34 -7.78 -3.95 -10.03
N LYS A 35 -8.89 -3.93 -10.76
CA LYS A 35 -9.73 -2.75 -10.99
C LYS A 35 -10.12 -2.05 -9.69
N ASP A 36 -10.44 -2.80 -8.65
CA ASP A 36 -10.85 -2.25 -7.35
C ASP A 36 -9.74 -1.46 -6.63
N ALA A 37 -8.47 -1.73 -6.96
CA ALA A 37 -7.30 -1.04 -6.40
C ALA A 37 -6.81 0.13 -7.27
N THR A 38 -7.56 0.48 -8.33
CA THR A 38 -7.18 1.56 -9.25
C THR A 38 -7.23 2.91 -8.55
N ASN A 39 -6.18 3.71 -8.75
CA ASN A 39 -6.04 5.06 -8.23
C ASN A 39 -5.11 5.89 -9.13
N SER A 40 -4.69 7.07 -8.67
CA SER A 40 -3.81 7.98 -9.43
C SER A 40 -2.44 7.38 -9.77
N TYR A 41 -1.96 6.39 -9.01
CA TYR A 41 -0.63 5.76 -9.17
C TYR A 41 -0.70 4.39 -9.81
N PHE A 42 -1.82 3.68 -9.69
CA PHE A 42 -1.96 2.31 -10.18
C PHE A 42 -3.20 2.14 -11.03
N SER A 43 -3.02 1.57 -12.21
CA SER A 43 -4.09 1.20 -13.13
C SER A 43 -4.36 -0.30 -13.10
N ASN A 44 -5.59 -0.68 -13.47
CA ASN A 44 -5.94 -2.10 -13.62
C ASN A 44 -5.00 -2.77 -14.63
N GLY A 45 -4.34 -3.85 -14.21
CA GLY A 45 -3.39 -4.58 -15.04
C GLY A 45 -1.93 -4.25 -14.79
N ASP A 46 -1.62 -3.17 -14.05
CA ASP A 46 -0.25 -2.85 -13.63
C ASP A 46 0.36 -4.02 -12.88
N VAL A 47 1.67 -4.21 -13.04
CA VAL A 47 2.44 -5.19 -12.27
C VAL A 47 3.39 -4.43 -11.36
N VAL A 48 3.23 -4.65 -10.07
CA VAL A 48 3.99 -3.99 -9.02
C VAL A 48 4.85 -5.01 -8.27
N VAL A 49 6.02 -4.57 -7.81
CA VAL A 49 6.92 -5.32 -6.95
C VAL A 49 6.78 -4.80 -5.53
N VAL A 50 6.60 -5.73 -4.60
CA VAL A 50 6.61 -5.45 -3.17
C VAL A 50 7.90 -5.94 -2.53
N ASN A 51 8.41 -5.15 -1.59
CA ASN A 51 9.48 -5.53 -0.69
C ASN A 51 8.88 -6.06 0.62
N ARG A 52 9.14 -7.34 0.92
CA ARG A 52 8.64 -8.05 2.10
C ARG A 52 9.29 -7.59 3.41
N ASN A 53 10.51 -7.06 3.34
CA ASN A 53 11.34 -6.75 4.50
C ASN A 53 11.30 -5.26 4.87
N ARG A 54 10.54 -4.45 4.13
CA ARG A 54 10.34 -3.03 4.42
C ARG A 54 9.18 -2.87 5.40
N THR A 55 9.42 -2.23 6.54
CA THR A 55 8.36 -1.83 7.47
C THR A 55 7.46 -0.79 6.80
N PRO A 56 6.14 -1.01 6.74
CA PRO A 56 5.21 -0.04 6.19
C PRO A 56 5.24 1.29 6.94
N LYS A 57 5.30 2.40 6.21
CA LYS A 57 5.26 3.76 6.74
C LYS A 57 4.06 4.53 6.24
N TYR A 58 3.72 5.61 6.94
CA TYR A 58 2.69 6.54 6.49
C TYR A 58 2.88 6.87 5.00
N LYS A 59 1.77 6.81 4.25
CA LYS A 59 1.66 6.95 2.78
C LYS A 59 2.28 5.85 1.92
N ASP A 60 2.97 4.86 2.48
CA ASP A 60 3.36 3.69 1.69
C ASP A 60 2.12 2.95 1.19
N PHE A 61 2.19 2.42 -0.02
CA PHE A 61 1.24 1.43 -0.49
C PHE A 61 1.67 0.04 -0.05
N ILE A 62 0.73 -0.74 0.47
CA ILE A 62 1.01 -2.12 0.87
C ILE A 62 0.08 -3.10 0.17
N VAL A 63 0.58 -4.31 -0.04
CA VAL A 63 -0.26 -5.47 -0.36
C VAL A 63 -0.53 -6.21 0.94
N TYR A 64 -1.79 -6.50 1.25
CA TYR A 64 -2.17 -7.27 2.43
C TYR A 64 -3.27 -8.28 2.10
N LYS A 65 -3.42 -9.29 2.96
CA LYS A 65 -4.37 -10.39 2.76
C LYS A 65 -5.53 -10.30 3.74
N VAL A 66 -6.76 -10.40 3.23
CA VAL A 66 -7.96 -10.60 4.05
C VAL A 66 -8.66 -11.87 3.57
N GLY A 67 -8.78 -12.85 4.45
CA GLY A 67 -9.25 -14.19 4.06
C GLY A 67 -8.32 -14.82 3.04
N LYS A 68 -8.80 -15.05 1.80
CA LYS A 68 -8.00 -15.58 0.68
C LYS A 68 -7.64 -14.52 -0.37
N ILE A 69 -8.10 -13.28 -0.21
CA ILE A 69 -7.99 -12.22 -1.21
C ILE A 69 -6.89 -11.24 -0.82
N PHE A 70 -6.15 -10.75 -1.82
CA PHE A 70 -5.14 -9.70 -1.66
C PHE A 70 -5.71 -8.33 -2.03
N TYR A 71 -5.37 -7.32 -1.25
CA TYR A 71 -5.78 -5.94 -1.42
C TYR A 71 -4.56 -5.02 -1.47
N ILE A 72 -4.72 -3.87 -2.13
CA ILE A 72 -3.73 -2.80 -2.18
C ILE A 72 -4.38 -1.55 -1.61
N SER A 73 -3.75 -0.97 -0.59
CA SER A 73 -4.20 0.27 0.04
C SER A 73 -3.01 1.06 0.56
N ARG A 74 -3.25 2.34 0.86
CA ARG A 74 -2.26 3.24 1.43
C ARG A 74 -2.31 3.18 2.96
N VAL A 75 -1.15 3.21 3.60
CA VAL A 75 -1.02 3.32 5.05
C VAL A 75 -1.36 4.74 5.50
N ILE A 76 -2.37 4.87 6.35
CA ILE A 76 -2.83 6.15 6.90
C ILE A 76 -2.45 6.28 8.38
N GLY A 77 -2.37 5.17 9.11
CA GLY A 77 -1.92 5.16 10.49
C GLY A 77 -0.98 3.98 10.78
N GLU A 78 0.17 4.30 11.35
CA GLU A 78 1.11 3.34 11.93
C GLU A 78 0.75 3.03 13.40
N SER A 79 1.41 2.01 13.95
CA SER A 79 1.30 1.64 15.36
C SER A 79 1.49 2.85 16.30
N ASN A 80 0.67 2.90 17.35
CA ASN A 80 0.56 3.93 18.39
C ASN A 80 0.07 5.32 17.91
N GLN A 81 -0.36 5.47 16.66
CA GLN A 81 -0.91 6.72 16.17
C GLN A 81 -2.42 6.80 16.40
N LYS A 82 -2.93 7.99 16.71
CA LYS A 82 -4.37 8.31 16.60
C LYS A 82 -4.68 8.68 15.17
N VAL A 83 -5.74 8.12 14.61
CA VAL A 83 -6.27 8.52 13.29
C VAL A 83 -7.74 8.87 13.46
N ARG A 84 -8.12 10.02 12.92
CA ARG A 84 -9.50 10.47 12.83
C ARG A 84 -9.72 11.15 11.49
N VAL A 85 -10.82 10.83 10.83
CA VAL A 85 -11.33 11.56 9.68
C VAL A 85 -12.64 12.21 10.11
N MET A 86 -12.74 13.51 9.90
CA MET A 86 -13.92 14.30 10.23
C MET A 86 -14.07 15.40 9.19
N ASP A 87 -15.27 15.55 8.63
CA ASP A 87 -15.57 16.50 7.56
C ASP A 87 -14.61 16.35 6.37
N ASP A 88 -14.29 15.09 6.01
CA ASP A 88 -13.40 14.74 4.90
C ASP A 88 -11.95 15.27 5.05
N ILE A 89 -11.54 15.57 6.29
CA ILE A 89 -10.19 15.98 6.68
C ILE A 89 -9.56 14.87 7.53
N LEU A 90 -8.35 14.46 7.16
CA LEU A 90 -7.55 13.50 7.91
C LEU A 90 -6.79 14.19 9.05
N TYR A 91 -6.90 13.65 10.25
CA TYR A 91 -6.11 14.00 11.43
C TYR A 91 -5.27 12.81 11.86
N LEU A 92 -3.96 13.04 11.98
CA LEU A 92 -3.00 12.07 12.51
C LEU A 92 -2.37 12.64 13.78
N ASN A 93 -2.57 11.97 14.92
CA ASN A 93 -2.19 12.48 16.24
C ASN A 93 -2.69 13.91 16.49
N ASP A 94 -3.97 14.14 16.16
CA ASP A 94 -4.65 15.43 16.36
C ASP A 94 -4.10 16.59 15.50
N VAL A 95 -3.18 16.30 14.57
CA VAL A 95 -2.65 17.24 13.57
C VAL A 95 -3.30 16.97 12.21
N PHE A 96 -3.82 18.00 11.56
CA PHE A 96 -4.38 17.86 10.21
C PHE A 96 -3.31 17.40 9.22
N LYS A 97 -3.73 16.59 8.24
CA LYS A 97 -2.87 16.08 7.17
C LYS A 97 -3.52 16.37 5.83
N ASP A 98 -2.73 16.97 4.96
CA ASP A 98 -3.10 17.16 3.57
C ASP A 98 -2.99 15.85 2.80
N GLU A 99 -3.90 15.65 1.85
CA GLU A 99 -4.03 14.43 1.04
C GLU A 99 -4.08 14.76 -0.47
N PRO A 100 -3.03 15.39 -1.03
CA PRO A 100 -3.01 15.81 -2.44
C PRO A 100 -3.22 14.64 -3.41
N TYR A 101 -2.80 13.44 -3.01
CA TYR A 101 -2.92 12.20 -3.77
C TYR A 101 -4.36 11.76 -4.07
N ILE A 102 -5.36 12.25 -3.32
CA ILE A 102 -6.79 11.99 -3.56
C ILE A 102 -7.57 13.20 -4.10
N GLU A 103 -6.97 14.40 -4.17
CA GLU A 103 -7.69 15.62 -4.55
C GLU A 103 -8.39 15.50 -5.91
N LYS A 104 -7.71 14.94 -6.90
CA LYS A 104 -8.30 14.71 -8.23
C LYS A 104 -9.58 13.87 -8.16
N MET A 105 -9.58 12.82 -7.33
CA MET A 105 -10.74 11.94 -7.17
C MET A 105 -11.83 12.60 -6.32
N LYS A 106 -11.44 13.34 -5.29
CA LYS A 106 -12.32 14.11 -4.42
C LYS A 106 -13.09 15.18 -5.21
N ASN A 107 -12.40 15.97 -6.04
CA ASN A 107 -13.01 16.99 -6.88
C ASN A 107 -14.00 16.38 -7.87
N ALA A 108 -13.59 15.33 -8.59
CA ALA A 108 -14.46 14.62 -9.53
C ALA A 108 -15.67 13.95 -8.85
N TYR A 109 -15.59 13.64 -7.55
CA TYR A 109 -16.72 13.15 -6.76
C TYR A 109 -17.68 14.28 -6.36
N SER A 110 -17.14 15.38 -5.84
CA SER A 110 -17.91 16.55 -5.41
C SER A 110 -18.73 17.16 -6.56
N GLU A 111 -18.16 17.25 -7.77
CA GLU A 111 -18.85 17.71 -8.97
C GLU A 111 -20.08 16.86 -9.31
N LYS A 112 -20.03 15.55 -9.08
CA LYS A 112 -21.13 14.61 -9.40
C LYS A 112 -22.21 14.57 -8.33
N LYS A 113 -21.89 15.00 -7.11
CA LYS A 113 -22.74 14.87 -5.92
C LYS A 113 -23.17 16.21 -5.34
N ASP A 114 -22.96 17.29 -6.10
CA ASP A 114 -23.31 18.66 -5.71
C ASP A 114 -22.69 19.06 -4.35
N GLY A 115 -21.55 18.47 -4.01
CA GLY A 115 -20.84 18.70 -2.74
C GLY A 115 -21.58 18.28 -1.46
N GLN A 116 -22.75 17.64 -1.53
CA GLN A 116 -23.59 17.39 -0.35
C GLN A 116 -23.12 16.21 0.51
N MET A 117 -22.29 15.32 -0.04
CA MET A 117 -21.75 14.16 0.68
C MET A 117 -20.22 14.22 0.76
N PRO A 118 -19.62 13.89 1.92
CA PRO A 118 -18.16 13.87 2.04
C PRO A 118 -17.55 12.75 1.21
N PHE A 119 -16.39 13.00 0.59
CA PHE A 119 -15.67 11.97 -0.18
C PHE A 119 -15.19 10.83 0.72
N THR A 120 -14.76 11.17 1.93
CA THR A 120 -14.44 10.24 3.02
C THR A 120 -15.42 10.44 4.17
N SER A 121 -16.25 9.43 4.43
CA SER A 121 -17.13 9.44 5.61
C SER A 121 -16.31 9.48 6.90
N ASP A 122 -16.86 10.12 7.94
CA ASP A 122 -16.23 10.24 9.24
C ASP A 122 -15.96 8.90 9.91
N PHE A 123 -14.78 8.77 10.53
CA PHE A 123 -14.42 7.64 11.39
C PHE A 123 -13.20 7.98 12.25
N SER A 124 -12.94 7.16 13.26
CA SER A 124 -11.70 7.18 14.02
C SER A 124 -11.25 5.76 14.33
N VAL A 125 -10.04 5.58 14.86
CA VAL A 125 -9.60 4.26 15.35
C VAL A 125 -10.59 3.72 16.39
N GLU A 126 -11.15 4.59 17.24
CA GLU A 126 -12.13 4.20 18.25
C GLU A 126 -13.40 3.65 17.60
N THR A 127 -13.97 4.36 16.61
CA THR A 127 -15.19 3.90 15.95
C THR A 127 -14.95 2.60 15.17
N LEU A 128 -13.80 2.46 14.49
CA LEU A 128 -13.42 1.25 13.76
C LEU A 128 -13.21 0.03 14.68
N THR A 129 -12.73 0.25 15.89
CA THR A 129 -12.45 -0.81 16.87
C THR A 129 -13.57 -1.03 17.88
N ARG A 130 -14.71 -0.34 17.72
CA ARG A 130 -15.84 -0.35 18.67
C ARG A 130 -15.41 0.07 20.07
N ASN A 131 -14.68 1.18 20.15
CA ASN A 131 -14.15 1.81 21.37
C ASN A 131 -13.18 0.95 22.18
N LYS A 132 -12.60 -0.09 21.59
CA LYS A 132 -11.59 -0.94 22.25
C LYS A 132 -10.21 -0.29 22.28
N GLU A 133 -9.91 0.52 21.26
CA GLU A 133 -8.59 1.11 21.06
C GLU A 133 -8.74 2.58 20.69
N SER A 134 -8.00 3.47 21.38
CA SER A 134 -7.93 4.89 21.03
C SER A 134 -6.86 5.22 19.99
N ARG A 135 -5.95 4.26 19.73
CA ARG A 135 -4.80 4.36 18.84
C ARG A 135 -4.65 3.06 18.08
N VAL A 136 -3.98 3.11 16.93
CA VAL A 136 -3.64 1.88 16.20
C VAL A 136 -2.74 1.02 17.11
N PRO A 137 -3.11 -0.23 17.45
CA PRO A 137 -2.30 -1.07 18.32
C PRO A 137 -0.97 -1.44 17.69
N LYS A 138 0.00 -1.82 18.51
CA LYS A 138 1.32 -2.28 18.05
C LYS A 138 1.19 -3.46 17.09
N GLY A 139 1.95 -3.45 15.99
CA GLY A 139 1.93 -4.49 14.97
C GLY A 139 0.65 -4.48 14.13
N SER A 140 -0.06 -3.36 14.12
CA SER A 140 -1.22 -3.11 13.26
C SER A 140 -1.09 -1.78 12.53
N TYR A 141 -1.85 -1.65 11.44
CA TYR A 141 -1.88 -0.48 10.57
C TYR A 141 -3.32 -0.15 10.20
N LEU A 142 -3.63 1.13 10.08
CA LEU A 142 -4.85 1.62 9.46
C LEU A 142 -4.54 1.94 8.01
N VAL A 143 -5.30 1.33 7.08
CA VAL A 143 -5.12 1.54 5.65
C VAL A 143 -6.39 2.02 4.98
N LEU A 144 -6.26 2.87 3.98
CA LEU A 144 -7.37 3.34 3.15
C LEU A 144 -7.05 3.17 1.67
N ASN A 145 -8.10 2.93 0.90
CA ASN A 145 -8.01 3.06 -0.55
C ASN A 145 -8.00 4.56 -0.93
N ASP A 146 -7.12 4.93 -1.86
CA ASP A 146 -7.10 6.29 -2.43
C ASP A 146 -8.44 6.61 -3.13
N ASN A 147 -9.04 5.62 -3.79
CA ASN A 147 -10.46 5.68 -4.15
C ASN A 147 -11.33 5.50 -2.90
N ARG A 148 -11.63 6.60 -2.20
CA ARG A 148 -12.38 6.58 -0.93
C ARG A 148 -13.79 6.01 -1.04
N GLN A 149 -14.37 5.94 -2.24
CA GLN A 149 -15.66 5.30 -2.48
C GLN A 149 -15.58 3.76 -2.40
N ASN A 150 -14.41 3.16 -2.65
CA ASN A 150 -14.19 1.74 -2.37
C ASN A 150 -13.83 1.53 -0.90
N LYS A 151 -14.81 1.10 -0.10
CA LYS A 151 -14.66 0.85 1.35
C LYS A 151 -14.08 -0.53 1.70
N ASN A 152 -13.57 -1.30 0.74
CA ASN A 152 -12.86 -2.56 1.01
C ASN A 152 -11.43 -2.27 1.52
N ASP A 153 -11.34 -1.61 2.68
CA ASP A 153 -10.12 -1.25 3.40
C ASP A 153 -10.37 -1.32 4.92
N SER A 154 -9.60 -0.61 5.75
CA SER A 154 -9.79 -0.65 7.21
C SER A 154 -11.17 -0.21 7.68
N ARG A 155 -11.92 0.55 6.88
CA ARG A 155 -13.30 0.95 7.22
C ARG A 155 -14.27 -0.24 7.26
N LYS A 156 -13.96 -1.30 6.52
CA LYS A 156 -14.74 -2.54 6.48
C LYS A 156 -14.06 -3.69 7.23
N PHE A 157 -12.75 -3.81 7.10
CA PHE A 157 -11.99 -4.94 7.63
C PHE A 157 -11.43 -4.69 9.04
N GLY A 158 -11.44 -3.45 9.50
CA GLY A 158 -10.72 -3.04 10.69
C GLY A 158 -9.22 -2.86 10.45
N LEU A 159 -8.45 -2.81 11.52
CA LEU A 159 -7.01 -2.62 11.45
C LEU A 159 -6.32 -3.86 10.88
N ILE A 160 -5.32 -3.64 10.02
CA ILE A 160 -4.58 -4.69 9.34
C ILE A 160 -3.36 -5.06 10.17
N LYS A 161 -3.22 -6.33 10.53
CA LYS A 161 -2.07 -6.82 11.30
C LYS A 161 -0.86 -6.93 10.39
N GLU A 162 0.33 -6.65 10.93
CA GLU A 162 1.60 -6.72 10.20
C GLU A 162 1.83 -8.09 9.54
N LYS A 163 1.46 -9.18 10.21
CA LYS A 163 1.55 -10.54 9.67
C LYS A 163 0.72 -10.80 8.41
N ASP A 164 -0.32 -9.99 8.18
CA ASP A 164 -1.22 -10.11 7.04
C ASP A 164 -0.72 -9.27 5.85
N ILE A 165 0.26 -8.41 6.08
CA ILE A 165 0.95 -7.59 5.07
C ILE A 165 1.97 -8.46 4.33
N ARG A 166 1.94 -8.38 3.00
CA ARG A 166 2.85 -9.10 2.09
C ARG A 166 4.05 -8.29 1.68
N GLY A 167 4.01 -6.98 1.88
CA GLY A 167 5.12 -6.08 1.66
C GLY A 167 4.65 -4.70 1.24
N VAL A 168 5.61 -3.77 1.22
CA VAL A 168 5.43 -2.40 0.71
C VAL A 168 5.68 -2.41 -0.79
N ILE A 169 4.79 -1.82 -1.57
CA ILE A 169 5.00 -1.60 -3.01
C ILE A 169 6.12 -0.58 -3.17
N THR A 170 7.18 -0.96 -3.89
CA THR A 170 8.36 -0.10 -4.09
C THR A 170 8.64 0.18 -5.56
N PHE A 171 8.10 -0.62 -6.47
CA PHE A 171 8.45 -0.55 -7.88
C PHE A 171 7.28 -0.98 -8.77
N LYS A 172 7.11 -0.31 -9.91
CA LYS A 172 6.20 -0.72 -10.98
C LYS A 172 7.03 -1.28 -12.14
N VAL A 173 6.74 -2.51 -12.56
CA VAL A 173 7.46 -3.18 -13.67
C VAL A 173 6.65 -3.25 -14.96
N TYR A 174 5.33 -3.04 -14.88
CA TYR A 174 4.44 -2.96 -16.04
C TYR A 174 3.30 -1.97 -15.77
N PRO A 175 2.88 -1.14 -16.75
CA PRO A 175 3.41 -1.05 -18.13
C PRO A 175 4.84 -0.51 -18.18
N LEU A 176 5.60 -0.87 -19.24
CA LEU A 176 7.01 -0.48 -19.37
C LEU A 176 7.19 1.05 -19.50
N SER A 177 6.18 1.77 -19.97
CA SER A 177 6.15 3.24 -20.04
C SER A 177 6.17 3.91 -18.67
N GLU A 178 5.77 3.19 -17.62
CA GLU A 178 5.74 3.66 -16.23
C GLU A 178 6.67 2.81 -15.35
N PHE A 179 7.67 2.17 -15.96
CA PHE A 179 8.67 1.37 -15.25
C PHE A 179 9.50 2.26 -14.32
N GLY A 180 9.47 1.98 -13.02
CA GLY A 180 10.21 2.79 -12.07
C GLY A 180 9.82 2.57 -10.61
N PHE A 181 10.53 3.28 -9.73
CA PHE A 181 10.18 3.33 -8.31
C PHE A 181 8.84 4.05 -8.14
N THR A 182 7.98 3.49 -7.29
CA THR A 182 6.72 4.14 -6.93
C THR A 182 7.02 5.23 -5.92
N ALA A 183 6.78 6.50 -6.26
CA ALA A 183 6.97 7.61 -5.34
C ALA A 183 6.06 7.45 -4.11
N SER A 184 6.64 7.55 -2.92
CA SER A 184 5.92 7.90 -1.70
C SER A 184 6.06 9.42 -1.55
N GLU A 185 5.11 10.18 -2.10
CA GLU A 185 4.97 11.62 -1.79
C GLU A 185 4.60 11.83 -0.33
#